data_AF-A0A8C5I9Q0-F1
#
_entry.id   AF-A0A8C5I9Q0-F1
#
_cell.length_a   1.000
_cell.length_b   1.000
_cell.length_c   1.000
_cell.angle_alpha   90.00
_cell.angle_beta   90.00
_cell.angle_gamma   90.00
#
_symmetry.space_group_name_H-M   'P 1'
#
loop_
_entity.id
_entity.type
_entity.pdbx_description
1 polymer ?
#
loop_
_entity_poly.entity_id
_entity_poly.type
_entity_poly.pdbx_seq_one_letter_code
_entity_poly.pdbx_strand_id
1 'polypeptide(L)'
;MTACTYKQLQHEASVSMQFWDDPTVDGFYSLLMTPKPMIRTSDHVFQLCELVKLQSSCKKLNLLSELMDHSGDYIHTTLPLILSLLQQGLGQRIQLLTHSLCPDPEWSVSNEPPKYKTQPPISFGLLLRPELATSVLERGPPADSPKAAEFRQLWGSRSELRRFQDGAITEAVLWEGESMCQKRLIPKQIITHVLKLHADIPESCLRYVGATVDDVIKKGSEVPSTGEEESLVVVQAFDDLSRKLWALEDLPLSITSVQGAHPALRYTQVFPPVPLKLDFSYFDREKKSKSLVPSKDKPCPVYITPITVICHMEGSGKWPHDRFAIRHIRAAFHIRMGELLKKHHNYSYKPCPTHLDVWKWAFHMNFVFYKNVYLWFIAYYYHQTCCS
;
A
#
# COMPACT_ATOMS: atom_id res chain seq x y z
N MET A 1 -21.04 22.25 19.30
CA MET A 1 -19.85 21.83 18.51
C MET A 1 -19.20 20.66 19.22
N THR A 2 -18.95 19.53 18.54
CA THR A 2 -18.33 18.35 19.18
C THR A 2 -16.82 18.54 19.33
N ALA A 3 -16.17 17.77 20.21
CA ALA A 3 -14.71 17.78 20.34
C ALA A 3 -14.00 17.37 19.04
N CYS A 4 -14.59 16.45 18.26
CA CYS A 4 -14.07 16.07 16.95
C CYS A 4 -14.11 17.23 15.96
N THR A 5 -15.22 17.98 15.90
CA THR A 5 -15.35 19.17 15.04
C THR A 5 -14.31 20.23 15.40
N TYR A 6 -14.07 20.44 16.70
CA TYR A 6 -13.04 21.38 17.15
C TYR A 6 -11.62 20.94 16.74
N LYS A 7 -11.29 19.65 16.93
CA LYS A 7 -10.00 19.10 16.47
C LYS A 7 -9.84 19.17 14.95
N GLN A 8 -10.91 18.98 14.20
CA GLN A 8 -10.91 19.17 12.75
C GLN A 8 -10.60 20.62 12.39
N LEU A 9 -11.25 21.59 13.04
CA LEU A 9 -10.96 23.01 12.82
C LEU A 9 -9.49 23.35 13.15
N GLN A 10 -8.95 22.84 14.26
CA GLN A 10 -7.54 23.02 14.61
C GLN A 10 -6.61 22.42 13.56
N HIS A 11 -6.91 21.22 13.07
CA HIS A 11 -6.13 20.57 12.03
C HIS A 11 -6.14 21.37 10.72
N GLU A 12 -7.33 21.75 10.24
CA GLU A 12 -7.47 22.55 9.01
C GLU A 12 -6.81 23.92 9.13
N ALA A 13 -6.88 24.56 10.31
CA ALA A 13 -6.18 25.82 10.56
C ALA A 13 -4.66 25.63 10.51
N SER A 14 -4.13 24.55 11.10
CA SER A 14 -2.70 24.22 11.05
C SER A 14 -2.23 23.94 9.63
N VAL A 15 -2.99 23.20 8.83
CA VAL A 15 -2.67 22.91 7.42
C VAL A 15 -2.75 24.20 6.61
N SER A 16 -3.77 25.03 6.84
CA SER A 16 -3.91 26.31 6.13
C SER A 16 -2.72 27.23 6.36
N MET A 17 -2.20 27.29 7.59
CA MET A 17 -1.02 28.09 7.91
C MET A 17 0.20 27.69 7.07
N GLN A 18 0.40 26.39 6.82
CA GLN A 18 1.51 25.90 5.99
C GLN A 18 1.41 26.40 4.54
N PHE A 19 0.19 26.53 3.99
CA PHE A 19 -0.04 27.09 2.66
C PHE A 19 0.13 28.61 2.61
N TRP A 20 -0.17 29.32 3.71
CA TRP A 20 0.08 30.76 3.82
C TRP A 20 1.57 31.08 3.93
N ASP A 21 2.34 30.23 4.60
CA ASP A 21 3.78 30.43 4.83
C ASP A 21 4.66 29.98 3.65
N ASP A 22 4.11 29.22 2.68
CA ASP A 22 4.85 28.71 1.52
C ASP A 22 4.76 29.68 0.31
N PRO A 23 5.85 30.40 -0.04
CA PRO A 23 5.84 31.34 -1.15
C PRO A 23 5.83 30.67 -2.53
N THR A 24 5.99 29.34 -2.61
CA THR A 24 6.06 28.59 -3.87
C THR A 24 4.69 28.07 -4.34
N VAL A 25 3.67 28.17 -3.48
CA VAL A 25 2.33 27.62 -3.73
C VAL A 25 1.32 28.75 -3.89
N ASP A 26 0.40 28.62 -4.85
CA ASP A 26 -0.81 29.46 -4.88
C ASP A 26 -1.78 29.01 -3.77
N GLY A 27 -1.59 29.58 -2.59
CA GLY A 27 -2.42 29.33 -1.42
C GLY A 27 -3.87 29.77 -1.61
N PHE A 28 -4.14 30.82 -2.40
CA PHE A 28 -5.50 31.37 -2.55
C PHE A 28 -6.44 30.33 -3.17
N TYR A 29 -6.04 29.73 -4.29
CA TYR A 29 -6.86 28.73 -4.96
C TYR A 29 -7.05 27.46 -4.09
N SER A 30 -5.96 27.02 -3.45
CA SER A 30 -5.92 25.81 -2.63
C SER A 30 -6.76 25.91 -1.35
N LEU A 31 -6.86 27.11 -0.78
CA LEU A 31 -7.57 27.36 0.48
C LEU A 31 -9.02 27.81 0.28
N LEU A 32 -9.30 28.65 -0.72
CA LEU A 32 -10.60 29.34 -0.84
C LEU A 32 -11.44 28.89 -2.04
N MET A 33 -10.80 28.43 -3.12
CA MET A 33 -11.50 28.12 -4.38
C MET A 33 -11.72 26.63 -4.62
N THR A 34 -11.13 25.76 -3.80
CA THR A 34 -11.19 24.31 -3.97
C THR A 34 -12.12 23.68 -2.94
N PRO A 35 -13.30 23.17 -3.33
CA PRO A 35 -14.15 22.39 -2.44
C PRO A 35 -13.47 21.09 -2.04
N LYS A 36 -13.43 20.81 -0.74
CA LYS A 36 -12.80 19.62 -0.16
C LYS A 36 -13.86 18.72 0.49
N PRO A 37 -14.58 17.88 -0.28
CA PRO A 37 -15.52 16.93 0.29
C PRO A 37 -14.79 15.90 1.15
N MET A 38 -15.48 15.30 2.12
CA MET A 38 -14.88 14.39 3.10
C MET A 38 -14.09 13.22 2.47
N ILE A 39 -14.58 12.69 1.34
CA ILE A 39 -13.90 11.62 0.58
C ILE A 39 -12.53 12.03 0.02
N ARG A 40 -12.24 13.34 -0.08
CA ARG A 40 -10.94 13.88 -0.51
C ARG A 40 -10.09 14.40 0.65
N THR A 41 -10.62 14.49 1.87
CA THR A 41 -9.89 14.97 3.06
C THR A 41 -9.64 13.87 4.08
N SER A 42 -10.09 12.66 3.81
CA SER A 42 -9.94 11.49 4.67
C SER A 42 -9.35 10.34 3.86
N ASP A 43 -8.46 9.56 4.47
CA ASP A 43 -7.90 8.37 3.82
C ASP A 43 -8.98 7.30 3.70
N HIS A 44 -9.72 7.09 4.79
CA HIS A 44 -10.79 6.10 4.87
C HIS A 44 -12.08 6.80 5.29
N VAL A 45 -13.21 6.41 4.69
CA VAL A 45 -14.53 6.93 4.99
C VAL A 45 -15.46 5.77 5.29
N PHE A 46 -16.30 5.90 6.31
CA PHE A 46 -17.40 4.97 6.51
C PHE A 46 -18.71 5.70 6.76
N GLN A 47 -19.81 5.03 6.47
CA GLN A 47 -21.15 5.57 6.67
C GLN A 47 -21.95 4.63 7.56
N LEU A 48 -22.65 5.20 8.54
CA LEU A 48 -23.70 4.52 9.27
C LEU A 48 -25.02 4.70 8.52
N CYS A 49 -25.55 3.58 8.07
CA CYS A 49 -26.81 3.45 7.34
C CYS A 49 -27.89 2.87 8.25
N GLU A 50 -29.14 2.91 7.78
CA GLU A 50 -30.29 2.39 8.55
C GLU A 50 -30.37 2.98 9.96
N LEU A 51 -30.35 4.32 10.04
CA LEU A 51 -30.25 5.08 11.29
C LEU A 51 -31.34 4.74 12.32
N VAL A 52 -32.47 4.17 11.89
CA VAL A 52 -33.51 3.62 12.78
C VAL A 52 -32.94 2.67 13.84
N LYS A 53 -31.91 1.90 13.50
CA LYS A 53 -31.26 0.98 14.44
C LYS A 53 -30.50 1.70 15.56
N LEU A 54 -30.18 3.00 15.43
CA LEU A 54 -29.62 3.78 16.52
C LEU A 54 -30.59 3.94 17.70
N GLN A 55 -31.89 3.71 17.48
CA GLN A 55 -32.87 3.69 18.57
C GLN A 55 -32.62 2.54 19.56
N SER A 56 -32.19 1.36 19.09
CA SER A 56 -31.78 0.28 19.99
C SER A 56 -30.44 0.61 20.66
N SER A 57 -29.54 1.31 19.95
CA SER A 57 -28.30 1.84 20.52
C SER A 57 -28.56 2.78 21.70
N CYS A 58 -29.56 3.67 21.63
CA CYS A 58 -29.95 4.51 22.77
C CYS A 58 -30.29 3.69 24.01
N LYS A 59 -31.03 2.58 23.85
CA LYS A 59 -31.35 1.68 24.98
C LYS A 59 -30.11 0.99 25.51
N LYS A 60 -29.25 0.47 24.63
CA LYS A 60 -28.01 -0.23 24.99
C LYS A 60 -27.03 0.67 25.74
N LEU A 61 -26.94 1.94 25.33
CA LEU A 61 -26.06 2.96 25.89
C LEU A 61 -26.69 3.70 27.08
N ASN A 62 -27.90 3.31 27.53
CA ASN A 62 -28.66 3.95 28.60
C ASN A 62 -28.93 5.45 28.39
N LEU A 63 -29.18 5.88 27.15
CA LEU A 63 -29.37 7.28 26.75
C LEU A 63 -30.84 7.72 26.66
N LEU A 64 -31.75 7.08 27.40
CA LEU A 64 -33.19 7.37 27.26
C LEU A 64 -33.56 8.76 27.79
N SER A 65 -32.86 9.24 28.81
CA SER A 65 -33.00 10.61 29.33
C SER A 65 -32.57 11.65 28.31
N GLU A 66 -31.37 11.49 27.77
CA GLU A 66 -30.76 12.39 26.79
C GLU A 66 -31.56 12.38 25.49
N LEU A 67 -32.14 11.24 25.13
CA LEU A 67 -33.05 11.13 23.99
C LEU A 67 -34.29 12.01 24.18
N MET A 68 -34.80 12.14 25.41
CA MET A 68 -35.92 13.04 25.71
C MET A 68 -35.49 14.51 25.60
N ASP A 69 -34.29 14.85 26.10
CA ASP A 69 -33.73 16.20 25.99
C ASP A 69 -33.53 16.63 24.53
N HIS A 70 -33.20 15.67 23.66
CA HIS A 70 -33.07 15.87 22.21
C HIS A 70 -34.36 15.62 21.42
N SER A 71 -35.54 15.64 22.06
CA SER A 71 -36.84 15.52 21.39
C SER A 71 -36.99 14.24 20.53
N GLY A 72 -36.33 13.15 20.91
CA GLY A 72 -36.34 11.89 20.18
C GLY A 72 -35.31 11.77 19.06
N ASP A 73 -34.40 12.73 18.92
CA ASP A 73 -33.29 12.66 17.97
C ASP A 73 -32.20 11.69 18.46
N TYR A 74 -32.35 10.44 18.07
CA TYR A 74 -31.37 9.39 18.40
C TYR A 74 -30.01 9.59 17.73
N ILE A 75 -29.89 10.39 16.67
CA ILE A 75 -28.62 10.65 15.98
C ILE A 75 -27.79 11.60 16.83
N HIS A 76 -28.34 12.76 17.18
CA HIS A 76 -27.66 13.71 18.05
C HIS A 76 -27.37 13.14 19.43
N THR A 77 -28.28 12.31 19.95
CA THR A 77 -28.10 11.65 21.25
C THR A 77 -26.95 10.64 21.25
N THR A 78 -26.84 9.79 20.21
CA THR A 78 -25.83 8.70 20.19
C THR A 78 -24.46 9.15 19.68
N LEU A 79 -24.41 10.19 18.86
CA LEU A 79 -23.19 10.64 18.18
C LEU A 79 -22.00 10.88 19.15
N PRO A 80 -22.14 11.58 20.30
CA PRO A 80 -21.01 11.81 21.20
C PRO A 80 -20.38 10.51 21.71
N LEU A 81 -21.20 9.52 22.06
CA LEU A 81 -20.70 8.21 22.53
C LEU A 81 -20.08 7.41 21.39
N ILE A 82 -20.67 7.43 20.19
CA ILE A 82 -20.08 6.80 19.01
C ILE A 82 -18.69 7.40 18.72
N LEU A 83 -18.57 8.72 18.72
CA LEU A 83 -17.29 9.40 18.51
C LEU A 83 -16.25 9.01 19.58
N SER A 84 -16.66 8.95 20.86
CA SER A 84 -15.78 8.52 21.95
C SER A 84 -15.31 7.07 21.78
N LEU A 85 -16.24 6.16 21.47
CA LEU A 85 -15.94 4.74 21.23
C LEU A 85 -14.97 4.56 20.06
N LEU A 86 -15.18 5.27 18.96
CA LEU A 86 -14.31 5.23 17.79
C LEU A 86 -12.91 5.79 18.11
N GLN A 87 -12.83 6.88 18.86
CA GLN A 87 -11.54 7.44 19.30
C GLN A 87 -10.78 6.48 20.22
N GLN A 88 -11.47 5.82 21.14
CA GLN A 88 -10.86 4.83 22.03
C GLN A 88 -10.42 3.57 21.28
N GLY A 89 -11.26 3.06 20.38
CA GLY A 89 -10.99 1.84 19.61
C GLY A 89 -9.89 2.02 18.56
N LEU A 90 -9.97 3.09 17.75
CA LEU A 90 -8.95 3.36 16.72
C LEU A 90 -7.66 3.92 17.34
N GLY A 91 -7.75 4.57 18.50
CA GLY A 91 -6.62 4.99 19.32
C GLY A 91 -5.56 5.73 18.52
N GLN A 92 -4.34 5.19 18.51
CA GLN A 92 -3.21 5.82 17.82
C GLN A 92 -3.18 5.59 16.30
N ARG A 93 -4.11 4.82 15.73
CA ARG A 93 -4.13 4.55 14.28
C ARG A 93 -4.65 5.73 13.47
N ILE A 94 -5.39 6.63 14.13
CA ILE A 94 -5.91 7.84 13.53
C ILE A 94 -5.15 9.07 14.03
N GLN A 95 -5.00 10.04 13.14
CA GLN A 95 -4.62 11.41 13.46
C GLN A 95 -5.87 12.26 13.71
N LEU A 96 -6.92 12.06 12.91
CA LEU A 96 -8.16 12.83 12.99
C LEU A 96 -9.37 11.94 12.71
N LEU A 97 -10.43 12.12 13.52
CA LEU A 97 -11.76 11.58 13.28
C LEU A 97 -12.70 12.74 12.97
N THR A 98 -13.27 12.75 11.77
CA THR A 98 -14.27 13.72 11.32
C THR A 98 -15.62 13.05 11.16
N HIS A 99 -16.69 13.85 11.18
CA HIS A 99 -18.04 13.39 10.88
C HIS A 99 -18.79 14.49 10.14
N SER A 100 -19.74 14.07 9.31
CA SER A 100 -20.66 14.94 8.61
C SER A 100 -22.08 14.46 8.90
N LEU A 101 -22.83 15.33 9.56
CA LEU A 101 -24.28 15.20 9.67
C LEU A 101 -24.90 15.81 8.42
N CYS A 102 -26.00 15.23 7.99
CA CYS A 102 -26.75 15.83 6.91
C CYS A 102 -27.51 17.05 7.42
N PRO A 103 -27.72 18.08 6.57
CA PRO A 103 -28.51 19.24 6.93
C PRO A 103 -29.88 18.80 7.41
N ASP A 104 -30.43 19.55 8.37
CA ASP A 104 -31.80 19.33 8.81
C ASP A 104 -32.72 19.45 7.58
N PRO A 105 -33.55 18.44 7.31
CA PRO A 105 -34.49 18.51 6.20
C PRO A 105 -35.40 19.72 6.38
N GLU A 106 -35.62 20.49 5.31
CA GLU A 106 -36.62 21.54 5.29
C GLU A 106 -37.99 20.93 4.95
N TRP A 107 -39.05 21.35 5.65
CA TRP A 107 -40.41 20.91 5.37
C TRP A 107 -41.40 22.08 5.38
N SER A 108 -42.50 21.93 4.64
CA SER A 108 -43.60 22.90 4.66
C SER A 108 -44.27 22.90 6.03
N VAL A 109 -44.66 24.09 6.50
CA VAL A 109 -45.40 24.29 7.77
C VAL A 109 -46.71 23.47 7.81
N SER A 110 -47.28 23.15 6.65
CA SER A 110 -48.50 22.35 6.54
C SER A 110 -48.29 20.84 6.72
N ASN A 111 -47.04 20.36 6.73
CA ASN A 111 -46.70 18.95 6.84
C ASN A 111 -46.23 18.58 8.24
N GLU A 112 -46.38 17.31 8.61
CA GLU A 112 -45.74 16.75 9.81
C GLU A 112 -44.21 16.88 9.72
N PRO A 113 -43.51 17.04 10.87
CA PRO A 113 -42.07 17.10 10.89
C PRO A 113 -41.44 15.82 10.31
N PRO A 114 -40.32 15.95 9.58
CA PRO A 114 -39.62 14.84 8.97
C PRO A 114 -39.15 13.86 10.04
N LYS A 115 -39.35 12.57 9.79
CA LYS A 115 -39.01 11.51 10.74
C LYS A 115 -37.52 11.19 10.61
N TYR A 116 -36.83 11.05 11.73
CA TYR A 116 -35.40 10.69 11.75
C TYR A 116 -35.05 9.43 10.93
N LYS A 117 -36.02 8.50 10.78
CA LYS A 117 -35.86 7.26 10.00
C LYS A 117 -35.60 7.47 8.50
N THR A 118 -35.98 8.62 7.96
CA THR A 118 -35.81 8.95 6.54
C THR A 118 -34.57 9.78 6.29
N GLN A 119 -33.75 10.02 7.31
CA GLN A 119 -32.53 10.80 7.14
C GLN A 119 -31.45 10.01 6.38
N PRO A 120 -30.65 10.69 5.55
CA PRO A 120 -29.50 10.10 4.86
C PRO A 120 -28.42 9.57 5.81
N PRO A 121 -27.52 8.68 5.35
CA PRO A 121 -26.47 8.10 6.17
C PRO A 121 -25.53 9.13 6.82
N ILE A 122 -25.14 8.88 8.06
CA ILE A 122 -24.11 9.68 8.74
C ILE A 122 -22.75 9.24 8.23
N SER A 123 -21.90 10.18 7.82
CA SER A 123 -20.59 9.87 7.26
C SER A 123 -19.49 10.24 8.25
N PHE A 124 -18.47 9.39 8.35
CA PHE A 124 -17.31 9.55 9.21
C PHE A 124 -16.03 9.44 8.38
N GLY A 125 -15.10 10.36 8.60
CA GLY A 125 -13.82 10.41 7.93
C GLY A 125 -12.68 10.09 8.90
N LEU A 126 -11.73 9.28 8.43
CA LEU A 126 -10.55 8.88 9.17
C LEU A 126 -9.32 9.40 8.43
N LEU A 127 -8.53 10.22 9.09
CA LEU A 127 -7.15 10.50 8.70
C LEU A 127 -6.26 9.52 9.46
N LEU A 128 -5.61 8.61 8.75
CA LEU A 128 -4.85 7.50 9.31
C LEU A 128 -3.38 7.89 9.55
N ARG A 129 -2.73 7.21 10.49
CA ARG A 129 -1.28 7.20 10.65
C ARG A 129 -0.71 5.95 9.96
N PRO A 130 -0.02 6.09 8.81
CA PRO A 130 0.41 4.93 8.01
C PRO A 130 1.23 3.89 8.78
N GLU A 131 2.02 4.34 9.75
CA GLU A 131 2.92 3.50 10.55
C GLU A 131 2.16 2.52 11.46
N LEU A 132 0.95 2.89 11.89
CA LEU A 132 0.16 2.14 12.86
C LEU A 132 -1.13 1.57 12.27
N ALA A 133 -1.68 2.19 11.21
CA ALA A 133 -2.97 1.84 10.65
C ALA A 133 -3.08 0.36 10.24
N THR A 134 -2.00 -0.21 9.72
CA THR A 134 -1.92 -1.59 9.21
C THR A 134 -1.39 -2.60 10.25
N SER A 135 -1.13 -2.18 11.49
CA SER A 135 -0.64 -3.08 12.54
C SER A 135 -1.71 -4.12 12.92
N VAL A 136 -1.40 -5.40 12.79
CA VAL A 136 -2.30 -6.49 13.19
C VAL A 136 -2.43 -6.66 14.70
N LEU A 137 -1.46 -6.15 15.47
CA LEU A 137 -1.40 -6.35 16.91
C LEU A 137 -1.66 -5.04 17.64
N GLU A 138 -2.68 -5.03 18.50
CA GLU A 138 -2.93 -3.95 19.44
C GLU A 138 -2.35 -4.36 20.79
N ARG A 139 -1.30 -3.66 21.24
CA ARG A 139 -0.67 -3.92 22.54
C ARG A 139 -1.34 -3.07 23.61
N GLY A 140 -1.95 -3.74 24.59
CA GLY A 140 -2.57 -3.12 25.75
C GLY A 140 -1.60 -2.89 26.91
N PRO A 141 -2.14 -2.47 28.07
CA PRO A 141 -1.36 -2.28 29.29
C PRO A 141 -0.92 -3.63 29.91
N PRO A 142 0.08 -3.62 30.82
CA PRO A 142 0.47 -4.79 31.61
C PRO A 142 -0.73 -5.42 32.32
N ALA A 143 -0.73 -6.75 32.44
CA ALA A 143 -1.85 -7.51 33.02
C ALA A 143 -2.23 -7.06 34.44
N ASP A 144 -1.23 -6.66 35.23
CA ASP A 144 -1.41 -6.21 36.62
C ASP A 144 -1.84 -4.75 36.76
N SER A 145 -1.94 -4.02 35.64
CA SER A 145 -2.36 -2.61 35.65
C SER A 145 -3.88 -2.50 35.81
N PRO A 146 -4.40 -1.52 36.57
CA PRO A 146 -5.85 -1.27 36.64
C PRO A 146 -6.45 -0.94 35.26
N LYS A 147 -5.65 -0.37 34.35
CA LYS A 147 -6.04 -0.08 32.96
C LYS A 147 -6.30 -1.35 32.12
N ALA A 148 -5.84 -2.52 32.56
CA ALA A 148 -6.13 -3.78 31.89
C ALA A 148 -7.61 -4.13 31.94
N ALA A 149 -8.32 -3.77 33.02
CA ALA A 149 -9.76 -3.96 33.12
C ALA A 149 -10.51 -3.11 32.08
N GLU A 150 -10.12 -1.85 31.91
CA GLU A 150 -10.68 -0.95 30.88
C GLU A 150 -10.41 -1.48 29.47
N PHE A 151 -9.21 -1.99 29.22
CA PHE A 151 -8.84 -2.61 27.93
C PHE A 151 -9.71 -3.85 27.64
N ARG A 152 -9.86 -4.75 28.62
CA ARG A 152 -10.74 -5.93 28.50
C ARG A 152 -12.19 -5.53 28.27
N GLN A 153 -12.67 -4.48 28.93
CA GLN A 153 -14.03 -3.99 28.73
C GLN A 153 -14.22 -3.42 27.32
N LEU A 154 -13.25 -2.66 26.80
CA LEU A 154 -13.30 -2.08 25.46
C LEU A 154 -13.33 -3.15 24.37
N TRP A 155 -12.50 -4.19 24.50
CA TRP A 155 -12.34 -5.21 23.46
C TRP A 155 -13.20 -6.46 23.67
N GLY A 156 -13.72 -6.69 24.86
CA GLY A 156 -14.53 -7.84 25.21
C GLY A 156 -13.81 -9.15 24.95
N SER A 157 -14.45 -10.07 24.21
CA SER A 157 -13.93 -11.40 23.91
C SER A 157 -12.69 -11.43 23.01
N ARG A 158 -12.30 -10.30 22.39
CA ARG A 158 -11.09 -10.19 21.56
C ARG A 158 -9.83 -9.90 22.38
N SER A 159 -9.95 -9.51 23.66
CA SER A 159 -8.79 -9.29 24.55
C SER A 159 -8.23 -10.61 25.05
N GLU A 160 -6.94 -10.82 24.89
CA GLU A 160 -6.22 -11.97 25.42
C GLU A 160 -4.89 -11.56 26.07
N LEU A 161 -4.42 -12.36 27.03
CA LEU A 161 -3.09 -12.18 27.62
C LEU A 161 -2.03 -12.74 26.68
N ARG A 162 -1.06 -11.89 26.32
CA ARG A 162 0.04 -12.27 25.44
C ARG A 162 1.38 -11.96 26.08
N ARG A 163 2.28 -12.96 26.07
CA ARG A 163 3.69 -12.79 26.42
C ARG A 163 4.47 -12.31 25.20
N PHE A 164 5.15 -11.18 25.33
CA PHE A 164 5.98 -10.59 24.28
C PHE A 164 7.43 -11.04 24.39
N GLN A 165 8.24 -10.77 23.35
CA GLN A 165 9.66 -11.16 23.31
C GLN A 165 10.50 -10.46 24.40
N ASP A 166 10.05 -9.30 24.87
CA ASP A 166 10.61 -8.58 26.02
C ASP A 166 10.27 -9.23 27.37
N GLY A 167 9.53 -10.35 27.37
CA GLY A 167 9.10 -11.09 28.55
C GLY A 167 7.87 -10.49 29.24
N ALA A 168 7.40 -9.31 28.81
CA ALA A 168 6.25 -8.66 29.41
C ALA A 168 4.95 -9.41 29.05
N ILE A 169 4.07 -9.56 30.04
CA ILE A 169 2.72 -10.11 29.86
C ILE A 169 1.75 -8.92 29.88
N THR A 170 1.15 -8.65 28.72
CA THR A 170 0.19 -7.54 28.56
C THR A 170 -1.09 -8.06 27.97
N GLU A 171 -2.18 -7.31 28.18
CA GLU A 171 -3.38 -7.50 27.36
C GLU A 171 -3.04 -7.18 25.90
N ALA A 172 -3.66 -7.88 24.96
CA ALA A 172 -3.47 -7.66 23.54
C ALA A 172 -4.71 -8.06 22.74
N VAL A 173 -4.84 -7.48 21.54
CA VAL A 173 -5.82 -7.88 20.54
C VAL A 173 -5.11 -8.16 19.23
N LEU A 174 -5.41 -9.31 18.62
CA LEU A 174 -4.92 -9.68 17.29
C LEU A 174 -6.04 -9.53 16.26
N TRP A 175 -5.76 -8.73 15.22
CA TRP A 175 -6.61 -8.53 14.06
C TRP A 175 -6.22 -9.47 12.92
N GLU A 176 -7.19 -9.79 12.07
CA GLU A 176 -7.00 -10.68 10.93
C GLU A 176 -6.36 -9.88 9.78
N GLY A 177 -5.21 -10.34 9.28
CA GLY A 177 -4.53 -9.69 8.15
C GLY A 177 -3.19 -10.32 7.83
N GLU A 178 -3.18 -11.25 6.89
CA GLU A 178 -1.96 -11.92 6.42
C GLU A 178 -1.22 -11.01 5.43
N SER A 179 -1.93 -10.50 4.41
CA SER A 179 -1.41 -9.60 3.40
C SER A 179 -1.66 -8.12 3.70
N MET A 180 -0.90 -7.23 3.07
CA MET A 180 -1.10 -5.78 3.12
C MET A 180 -2.49 -5.38 2.66
N CYS A 181 -3.03 -6.05 1.65
CA CYS A 181 -4.39 -5.86 1.19
C CYS A 181 -5.43 -6.04 2.32
N GLN A 182 -5.28 -7.08 3.15
CA GLN A 182 -6.17 -7.29 4.30
C GLN A 182 -5.84 -6.33 5.45
N LYS A 183 -4.55 -6.06 5.71
CA LYS A 183 -4.11 -5.17 6.79
C LYS A 183 -4.62 -3.73 6.62
N ARG A 184 -4.79 -3.25 5.39
CA ARG A 184 -5.45 -1.95 5.12
C ARG A 184 -6.88 -1.88 5.69
N LEU A 185 -7.56 -3.01 5.83
CA LEU A 185 -8.94 -3.07 6.36
C LEU A 185 -9.03 -3.28 7.88
N ILE A 186 -7.91 -3.29 8.61
CA ILE A 186 -7.93 -3.38 10.08
C ILE A 186 -8.76 -2.26 10.72
N PRO A 187 -8.69 -0.99 10.29
CA PRO A 187 -9.57 0.04 10.82
C PRO A 187 -11.07 -0.29 10.63
N LYS A 188 -11.46 -0.93 9.52
CA LYS A 188 -12.83 -1.43 9.33
C LYS A 188 -13.19 -2.48 10.38
N GLN A 189 -12.30 -3.46 10.62
CA GLN A 189 -12.54 -4.52 11.62
C GLN A 189 -12.72 -3.93 13.03
N ILE A 190 -11.89 -2.96 13.42
CA ILE A 190 -11.98 -2.26 14.71
C ILE A 190 -13.33 -1.56 14.84
N ILE A 191 -13.71 -0.77 13.83
CA ILE A 191 -14.97 -0.01 13.82
C ILE A 191 -16.17 -0.95 13.94
N THR A 192 -16.22 -1.99 13.11
CA THR A 192 -17.29 -2.99 13.16
C THR A 192 -17.39 -3.64 14.53
N HIS A 193 -16.25 -4.03 15.13
CA HIS A 193 -16.23 -4.70 16.43
C HIS A 193 -16.71 -3.78 17.56
N VAL A 194 -16.14 -2.58 17.66
CA VAL A 194 -16.43 -1.62 18.73
C VAL A 194 -17.89 -1.15 18.67
N LEU A 195 -18.40 -0.84 17.47
CA LEU A 195 -19.78 -0.39 17.32
C LEU A 195 -20.79 -1.52 17.59
N LYS A 196 -20.49 -2.76 17.19
CA LYS A 196 -21.33 -3.91 17.50
C LYS A 196 -21.36 -4.20 19.00
N LEU A 197 -20.20 -4.23 19.65
CA LEU A 197 -20.08 -4.58 21.06
C LEU A 197 -20.77 -3.56 21.98
N HIS A 198 -20.51 -2.27 21.75
CA HIS A 198 -20.91 -1.22 22.68
C HIS A 198 -22.21 -0.52 22.28
N ALA A 199 -22.51 -0.41 20.99
CA ALA A 199 -23.68 0.32 20.49
C ALA A 199 -24.73 -0.59 19.82
N ASP A 200 -24.53 -1.91 19.76
CA ASP A 200 -25.44 -2.86 19.09
C ASP A 200 -25.69 -2.52 17.60
N ILE A 201 -24.70 -1.90 16.95
CA ILE A 201 -24.76 -1.54 15.53
C ILE A 201 -24.12 -2.70 14.72
N PRO A 202 -24.90 -3.45 13.91
CA PRO A 202 -24.37 -4.56 13.14
C PRO A 202 -23.54 -4.07 11.94
N GLU A 203 -22.67 -4.94 11.41
CA GLU A 203 -21.87 -4.63 10.22
C GLU A 203 -22.73 -4.28 8.99
N SER A 204 -23.96 -4.80 8.90
CA SER A 204 -24.88 -4.46 7.80
C SER A 204 -25.28 -2.99 7.75
N CYS A 205 -25.15 -2.26 8.86
CA CYS A 205 -25.34 -0.80 8.90
C CYS A 205 -24.11 -0.03 8.43
N LEU A 206 -22.96 -0.67 8.24
CA LEU A 206 -21.71 -0.02 7.92
C LEU A 206 -21.41 -0.12 6.42
N ARG A 207 -21.31 1.02 5.74
CA ARG A 207 -20.68 1.09 4.41
C ARG A 207 -19.27 1.64 4.56
N TYR A 208 -18.28 0.94 4.03
CA TYR A 208 -16.87 1.30 4.20
C TYR A 208 -16.22 1.60 2.85
N VAL A 209 -15.50 2.71 2.77
CA VAL A 209 -14.75 3.18 1.61
C VAL A 209 -13.30 3.40 2.05
N GLY A 210 -12.40 2.56 1.55
CA GLY A 210 -10.98 2.58 1.91
C GLY A 210 -10.15 1.49 1.22
N ALA A 211 -10.81 0.50 0.61
CA ALA A 211 -10.17 -0.53 -0.23
C ALA A 211 -11.07 -0.95 -1.41
N THR A 212 -12.02 -0.09 -1.81
CA THR A 212 -13.02 -0.42 -2.84
C THR A 212 -12.41 -0.62 -4.22
N VAL A 213 -11.27 0.01 -4.49
CA VAL A 213 -10.53 -0.13 -5.75
C VAL A 213 -9.55 -1.30 -5.74
N ASP A 214 -9.26 -1.90 -4.58
CA ASP A 214 -8.31 -3.01 -4.48
C ASP A 214 -8.77 -4.20 -5.33
N ASP A 215 -10.08 -4.43 -5.48
CA ASP A 215 -10.66 -5.51 -6.29
C ASP A 215 -10.20 -5.47 -7.76
N VAL A 216 -9.77 -4.31 -8.26
CA VAL A 216 -9.25 -4.15 -9.63
C VAL A 216 -7.83 -4.71 -9.77
N ILE A 217 -7.06 -4.75 -8.69
CA ILE A 217 -5.64 -5.12 -8.68
C ILE A 217 -5.34 -6.35 -7.82
N LYS A 218 -6.31 -6.84 -7.05
CA LYS A 218 -6.19 -8.05 -6.23
C LYS A 218 -5.85 -9.27 -7.09
N LYS A 219 -4.86 -10.04 -6.63
CA LYS A 219 -4.41 -11.31 -7.18
C LYS A 219 -4.24 -12.35 -6.08
N GLY A 220 -4.13 -13.62 -6.48
CA GLY A 220 -3.98 -14.77 -5.58
C GLY A 220 -5.30 -15.49 -5.30
N SER A 221 -5.27 -16.82 -5.30
CA SER A 221 -6.44 -17.67 -5.06
C SER A 221 -6.65 -18.01 -3.59
N GLU A 222 -5.58 -18.08 -2.79
CA GLU A 222 -5.63 -18.44 -1.36
C GLU A 222 -5.56 -17.20 -0.46
N VAL A 223 -4.53 -16.37 -0.62
CA VAL A 223 -4.39 -15.10 0.11
C VAL A 223 -4.42 -13.95 -0.89
N PRO A 224 -5.38 -13.01 -0.78
CA PRO A 224 -5.47 -11.88 -1.69
C PRO A 224 -4.29 -10.93 -1.45
N SER A 225 -3.56 -10.57 -2.50
CA SER A 225 -2.52 -9.55 -2.48
C SER A 225 -2.75 -8.50 -3.57
N THR A 226 -2.25 -7.29 -3.34
CA THR A 226 -2.23 -6.18 -4.30
C THR A 226 -0.83 -5.90 -4.85
N GLY A 227 0.13 -6.82 -4.65
CA GLY A 227 1.47 -6.77 -5.24
C GLY A 227 2.58 -6.35 -4.27
N GLU A 228 2.27 -5.89 -3.06
CA GLU A 228 3.30 -5.40 -2.13
C GLU A 228 4.25 -6.52 -1.70
N GLU A 229 3.72 -7.69 -1.36
CA GLU A 229 4.52 -8.85 -0.99
C GLU A 229 5.37 -9.35 -2.16
N GLU A 230 4.80 -9.45 -3.37
CA GLU A 230 5.53 -9.88 -4.57
C GLU A 230 6.63 -8.89 -4.92
N SER A 231 6.37 -7.59 -4.80
CA SER A 231 7.39 -6.55 -4.99
C SER A 231 8.54 -6.70 -3.99
N LEU A 232 8.23 -6.99 -2.72
CA LEU A 232 9.25 -7.23 -1.69
C LEU A 232 10.14 -8.43 -2.05
N VAL A 233 9.56 -9.53 -2.54
CA VAL A 233 10.33 -10.70 -3.01
C VAL A 233 11.25 -10.32 -4.17
N VAL A 234 10.79 -9.48 -5.11
CA VAL A 234 11.61 -8.97 -6.22
C VAL A 234 12.78 -8.11 -5.71
N VAL A 235 12.53 -7.20 -4.76
CA VAL A 235 13.56 -6.36 -4.15
C VAL A 235 14.61 -7.21 -3.44
N GLN A 236 14.19 -8.18 -2.62
CA GLN A 236 15.11 -9.10 -1.94
C GLN A 236 15.94 -9.94 -2.92
N ALA A 237 15.33 -10.41 -4.00
CA ALA A 237 16.03 -11.13 -5.07
C ALA A 237 17.06 -10.24 -5.77
N PHE A 238 16.73 -8.97 -6.02
CA PHE A 238 17.66 -7.98 -6.57
C PHE A 238 18.83 -7.70 -5.61
N ASP A 239 18.56 -7.43 -4.33
CA ASP A 239 19.60 -7.10 -3.34
C ASP A 239 20.63 -8.23 -3.20
N ASP A 240 20.16 -9.48 -3.14
CA ASP A 240 21.06 -10.63 -3.08
C ASP A 240 21.86 -10.82 -4.38
N LEU A 241 21.27 -10.51 -5.55
CA LEU A 241 22.03 -10.57 -6.81
C LEU A 241 23.03 -9.43 -6.91
N SER A 242 22.66 -8.24 -6.46
CA SER A 242 23.54 -7.07 -6.39
C SER A 242 24.78 -7.39 -5.56
N ARG A 243 24.62 -7.89 -4.34
CA ARG A 243 25.77 -8.31 -3.50
C ARG A 243 26.68 -9.33 -4.20
N LYS A 244 26.10 -10.30 -4.90
CA LYS A 244 26.87 -11.33 -5.64
C LYS A 244 27.62 -10.75 -6.84
N LEU A 245 27.03 -9.79 -7.56
CA LEU A 245 27.70 -9.09 -8.65
C LEU A 245 28.89 -8.26 -8.17
N TRP A 246 28.74 -7.56 -7.05
CA TRP A 246 29.83 -6.79 -6.45
C TRP A 246 30.99 -7.67 -5.98
N ALA A 247 30.71 -8.92 -5.58
CA ALA A 247 31.71 -9.90 -5.19
C ALA A 247 32.34 -10.66 -6.37
N LEU A 248 31.97 -10.35 -7.62
CA LEU A 248 32.57 -11.00 -8.79
C LEU A 248 34.00 -10.52 -9.03
N GLU A 249 34.93 -11.43 -8.84
CA GLU A 249 36.33 -11.29 -9.25
C GLU A 249 36.51 -11.81 -10.69
N ASP A 250 37.68 -11.59 -11.29
CA ASP A 250 38.03 -12.04 -12.65
C ASP A 250 37.23 -11.41 -13.82
N LEU A 251 36.60 -10.26 -13.59
CA LEU A 251 36.11 -9.39 -14.67
C LEU A 251 37.23 -8.45 -15.14
N PRO A 252 37.36 -8.17 -16.46
CA PRO A 252 38.38 -7.25 -16.97
C PRO A 252 38.27 -5.82 -16.45
N LEU A 253 37.07 -5.43 -16.00
CA LEU A 253 36.75 -4.17 -15.36
C LEU A 253 35.83 -4.47 -14.18
N SER A 254 36.14 -3.92 -13.01
CA SER A 254 35.31 -4.11 -11.81
C SER A 254 33.94 -3.42 -11.95
N ILE A 255 32.93 -3.97 -11.27
CA ILE A 255 31.59 -3.36 -11.20
C ILE A 255 31.59 -2.30 -10.10
N THR A 256 31.24 -1.07 -10.45
CA THR A 256 31.21 0.07 -9.53
C THR A 256 29.81 0.38 -9.00
N SER A 257 28.77 0.01 -9.75
CA SER A 257 27.37 0.25 -9.35
C SER A 257 26.41 -0.72 -10.02
N VAL A 258 25.38 -1.11 -9.28
CA VAL A 258 24.27 -1.96 -9.74
C VAL A 258 22.97 -1.25 -9.36
N GLN A 259 22.19 -0.83 -10.35
CA GLN A 259 21.00 0.00 -10.17
C GLN A 259 19.75 -0.71 -10.70
N GLY A 260 18.71 -0.78 -9.87
CA GLY A 260 17.41 -1.29 -10.27
C GLY A 260 16.65 -0.27 -11.12
N ALA A 261 16.32 -0.61 -12.38
CA ALA A 261 15.56 0.26 -13.27
C ALA A 261 14.08 -0.14 -13.40
N HIS A 262 13.75 -1.38 -13.03
CA HIS A 262 12.40 -1.93 -13.17
C HIS A 262 11.38 -1.32 -12.18
N PRO A 263 10.13 -1.05 -12.58
CA PRO A 263 9.07 -0.52 -11.70
C PRO A 263 8.81 -1.35 -10.43
N ALA A 264 8.97 -2.67 -10.50
CA ALA A 264 8.76 -3.56 -9.34
C ALA A 264 9.77 -3.34 -8.20
N LEU A 265 10.94 -2.75 -8.49
CA LEU A 265 11.96 -2.44 -7.48
C LEU A 265 11.66 -1.15 -6.70
N ARG A 266 10.63 -0.41 -7.12
CA ARG A 266 10.19 0.84 -6.50
C ARG A 266 8.69 0.86 -6.22
N TYR A 267 8.07 -0.32 -6.12
CA TYR A 267 6.64 -0.50 -5.81
C TYR A 267 5.67 0.24 -6.76
N THR A 268 6.08 0.50 -8.01
CA THR A 268 5.22 1.14 -9.02
C THR A 268 4.75 0.18 -10.12
N GLN A 269 4.97 -1.12 -9.95
CA GLN A 269 4.48 -2.13 -10.88
C GLN A 269 3.10 -2.62 -10.39
N VAL A 270 2.05 -2.40 -11.17
CA VAL A 270 0.67 -2.82 -10.81
C VAL A 270 0.60 -4.33 -10.53
N PHE A 271 1.31 -5.11 -11.35
CA PHE A 271 1.38 -6.56 -11.23
C PHE A 271 2.84 -6.99 -11.23
N PRO A 272 3.47 -7.05 -10.04
CA PRO A 272 4.87 -7.44 -9.92
C PRO A 272 5.10 -8.85 -10.47
N PRO A 273 6.28 -9.10 -11.06
CA PRO A 273 6.60 -10.44 -11.55
C PRO A 273 6.61 -11.41 -10.35
N VAL A 274 6.10 -12.61 -10.57
CA VAL A 274 6.07 -13.69 -9.59
C VAL A 274 7.07 -14.76 -10.03
N PRO A 275 7.81 -15.40 -9.09
CA PRO A 275 8.66 -16.55 -9.41
C PRO A 275 7.87 -17.65 -10.14
N LEU A 276 8.24 -17.96 -11.39
CA LEU A 276 7.60 -19.01 -12.17
C LEU A 276 8.52 -20.22 -12.38
N LYS A 277 8.15 -21.37 -11.81
CA LYS A 277 8.75 -22.66 -12.19
C LYS A 277 8.09 -23.14 -13.49
N LEU A 278 8.80 -23.01 -14.60
CA LEU A 278 8.37 -23.57 -15.87
C LEU A 278 8.39 -25.10 -15.78
N ASP A 279 7.28 -25.73 -16.13
CA ASP A 279 7.25 -27.17 -16.38
C ASP A 279 7.80 -27.43 -17.78
N PHE A 280 9.08 -27.82 -17.86
CA PHE A 280 9.74 -28.08 -19.13
C PHE A 280 9.12 -29.24 -19.92
N SER A 281 8.29 -30.09 -19.30
CA SER A 281 7.58 -31.16 -20.01
C SER A 281 6.50 -30.62 -20.97
N TYR A 282 6.14 -29.35 -20.86
CA TYR A 282 5.14 -28.71 -21.72
C TYR A 282 5.73 -28.12 -22.99
N PHE A 283 7.06 -28.18 -23.14
CA PHE A 283 7.76 -27.50 -24.23
C PHE A 283 8.67 -28.46 -24.99
N ASP A 284 8.54 -28.41 -26.32
CA ASP A 284 9.50 -28.98 -27.24
C ASP A 284 10.61 -27.96 -27.54
N ARG A 285 11.82 -28.46 -27.73
CA ARG A 285 12.96 -27.61 -28.07
C ARG A 285 13.14 -27.55 -29.58
N GLU A 286 12.97 -26.37 -30.15
CA GLU A 286 13.16 -26.19 -31.59
C GLU A 286 14.64 -26.38 -31.96
N LYS A 287 14.92 -27.28 -32.91
CA LYS A 287 16.29 -27.71 -33.25
C LYS A 287 17.20 -26.58 -33.75
N LYS A 288 16.65 -25.57 -34.43
CA LYS A 288 17.41 -24.47 -35.03
C LYS A 288 17.67 -23.32 -34.06
N SER A 289 16.63 -22.83 -33.40
CA SER A 289 16.72 -21.65 -32.52
C SER A 289 17.05 -22.01 -31.06
N LYS A 290 16.95 -23.30 -30.70
CA LYS A 290 16.99 -23.81 -29.31
C LYS A 290 15.91 -23.19 -28.40
N SER A 291 14.91 -22.53 -28.98
CA SER A 291 13.79 -21.94 -28.25
C SER A 291 12.84 -23.02 -27.76
N LEU A 292 12.13 -22.72 -26.66
CA LEU A 292 11.08 -23.56 -26.12
C LEU A 292 9.78 -23.21 -26.84
N VAL A 293 9.16 -24.20 -27.47
CA VAL A 293 7.88 -24.08 -28.16
C VAL A 293 6.88 -24.96 -27.40
N PRO A 294 5.66 -24.49 -27.10
CA PRO A 294 4.66 -25.32 -26.43
C PRO A 294 4.38 -26.58 -27.26
N SER A 295 4.39 -27.73 -26.57
CA SER A 295 3.99 -29.01 -27.16
C SER A 295 2.52 -28.97 -27.58
N LYS A 296 2.15 -29.89 -28.49
CA LYS A 296 0.78 -29.99 -28.98
C LYS A 296 -0.19 -30.14 -27.79
N ASP A 297 -1.27 -29.35 -27.79
CA ASP A 297 -2.31 -29.32 -26.75
C ASP A 297 -1.86 -28.83 -25.36
N LYS A 298 -0.67 -28.22 -25.24
CA LYS A 298 -0.19 -27.56 -24.03
C LYS A 298 -0.31 -26.02 -24.11
N PRO A 299 -0.56 -25.33 -22.99
CA PRO A 299 -0.69 -23.87 -22.99
C PRO A 299 0.65 -23.20 -23.32
N CYS A 300 0.57 -22.01 -23.94
CA CYS A 300 1.73 -21.15 -24.11
C CYS A 300 2.39 -20.81 -22.76
N PRO A 301 3.73 -20.66 -22.71
CA PRO A 301 4.39 -20.24 -21.49
C PRO A 301 3.90 -18.86 -21.07
N VAL A 302 3.69 -18.67 -19.77
CA VAL A 302 3.37 -17.35 -19.21
C VAL A 302 4.55 -16.42 -19.49
N TYR A 303 4.26 -15.21 -19.96
CA TYR A 303 5.27 -14.19 -20.14
C TYR A 303 5.89 -13.80 -18.78
N ILE A 304 7.19 -13.97 -18.65
CA ILE A 304 7.95 -13.55 -17.48
C ILE A 304 8.54 -12.18 -17.79
N THR A 305 8.02 -11.14 -17.14
CA THR A 305 8.54 -9.77 -17.32
C THR A 305 9.98 -9.69 -16.80
N PRO A 306 10.96 -9.31 -17.64
CA PRO A 306 12.34 -9.15 -17.20
C PRO A 306 12.48 -7.96 -16.25
N ILE A 307 13.17 -8.17 -15.15
CA ILE A 307 13.55 -7.11 -14.20
C ILE A 307 14.84 -6.46 -14.73
N THR A 308 14.70 -5.27 -15.30
CA THR A 308 15.84 -4.49 -15.81
C THR A 308 16.73 -3.97 -14.69
N VAL A 309 18.02 -4.28 -14.80
CA VAL A 309 19.10 -3.85 -13.91
C VAL A 309 20.20 -3.20 -14.74
N ILE A 310 20.74 -2.10 -14.25
CA ILE A 310 21.82 -1.36 -14.90
C ILE A 310 23.11 -1.60 -14.13
N CYS A 311 24.14 -2.04 -14.83
CA CYS A 311 25.49 -2.19 -14.27
C CYS A 311 26.41 -1.10 -14.80
N HIS A 312 27.17 -0.49 -13.90
CA HIS A 312 28.27 0.39 -14.23
C HIS A 312 29.58 -0.30 -13.90
N MET A 313 30.53 -0.16 -14.81
CA MET A 313 31.89 -0.64 -14.62
C MET A 313 32.81 0.53 -14.30
N GLU A 314 34.00 0.23 -13.80
CA GLU A 314 35.05 1.24 -13.62
C GLU A 314 35.38 1.96 -14.94
N GLY A 315 35.85 3.21 -14.81
CA GLY A 315 36.26 4.00 -15.96
C GLY A 315 37.47 3.37 -16.64
N SER A 316 37.46 3.32 -17.98
CA SER A 316 38.60 2.84 -18.76
C SER A 316 38.82 3.73 -19.98
N GLY A 317 40.08 4.05 -20.28
CA GLY A 317 40.46 4.73 -21.53
C GLY A 317 40.49 3.80 -22.75
N LYS A 318 40.39 2.47 -22.54
CA LYS A 318 40.56 1.45 -23.59
C LYS A 318 39.28 1.18 -24.40
N TRP A 319 38.21 1.95 -24.18
CA TRP A 319 36.98 1.81 -24.96
C TRP A 319 37.16 2.36 -26.38
N PRO A 320 36.81 1.60 -27.42
CA PRO A 320 36.89 2.06 -28.80
C PRO A 320 35.90 3.20 -29.07
N HIS A 321 36.17 3.97 -30.13
CA HIS A 321 35.30 5.05 -30.58
C HIS A 321 34.17 4.56 -31.51
N ASP A 322 34.38 3.43 -32.19
CA ASP A 322 33.38 2.83 -33.08
C ASP A 322 32.22 2.20 -32.29
N ARG A 323 30.99 2.47 -32.75
CA ARG A 323 29.76 1.99 -32.10
C ARG A 323 29.63 0.47 -32.16
N PHE A 324 30.03 -0.17 -33.25
CA PHE A 324 29.97 -1.62 -33.37
C PHE A 324 31.00 -2.30 -32.47
N ALA A 325 32.23 -1.79 -32.42
CA ALA A 325 33.26 -2.28 -31.51
C ALA A 325 32.83 -2.17 -30.03
N ILE A 326 32.17 -1.07 -29.62
CA ILE A 326 31.61 -0.94 -28.26
C ILE A 326 30.58 -2.04 -27.97
N ARG A 327 29.68 -2.37 -28.92
CA ARG A 327 28.69 -3.43 -28.75
C ARG A 327 29.33 -4.81 -28.59
N HIS A 328 30.37 -5.11 -29.36
CA HIS A 328 31.10 -6.39 -29.24
C HIS A 328 31.81 -6.52 -27.89
N ILE A 329 32.44 -5.45 -27.41
CA ILE A 329 33.07 -5.48 -26.08
C ILE A 329 32.02 -5.65 -24.98
N ARG A 330 30.88 -4.95 -25.04
CA ARG A 330 29.77 -5.17 -24.10
C ARG A 330 29.28 -6.62 -24.11
N ALA A 331 29.12 -7.21 -25.30
CA ALA A 331 28.74 -8.60 -25.44
C ALA A 331 29.77 -9.55 -24.79
N ALA A 332 31.07 -9.28 -24.95
CA ALA A 332 32.12 -10.05 -24.28
C ALA A 332 32.03 -9.95 -22.76
N PHE A 333 31.75 -8.77 -22.20
CA PHE A 333 31.46 -8.60 -20.76
C PHE A 333 30.23 -9.39 -20.32
N HIS A 334 29.14 -9.37 -21.09
CA HIS A 334 27.94 -10.17 -20.80
C HIS A 334 28.27 -11.67 -20.74
N ILE A 335 29.05 -12.19 -21.70
CA ILE A 335 29.46 -13.60 -21.74
C ILE A 335 30.27 -13.93 -20.48
N ARG A 336 31.31 -13.16 -20.18
CA ARG A 336 32.21 -13.41 -19.05
C ARG A 336 31.48 -13.34 -17.71
N MET A 337 30.64 -12.32 -17.51
CA MET A 337 29.81 -12.19 -16.31
C MET A 337 28.87 -13.38 -16.15
N GLY A 338 28.22 -13.81 -17.23
CA GLY A 338 27.36 -14.98 -17.23
C GLY A 338 28.09 -16.27 -16.81
N GLU A 339 29.30 -16.50 -17.35
CA GLU A 339 30.16 -17.64 -16.99
C GLU A 339 30.52 -17.62 -15.50
N LEU A 340 30.88 -16.45 -14.96
CA LEU A 340 31.23 -16.30 -13.54
C LEU A 340 30.01 -16.55 -12.65
N LEU A 341 28.84 -15.98 -12.99
CA LEU A 341 27.59 -16.24 -12.27
C LEU A 341 27.20 -17.73 -12.29
N LYS A 342 27.44 -18.42 -13.41
CA LYS A 342 27.24 -19.88 -13.50
C LYS A 342 28.25 -20.64 -12.65
N LYS A 343 29.53 -20.28 -12.69
CA LYS A 343 30.60 -20.95 -11.96
C LYS A 343 30.44 -20.81 -10.45
N HIS A 344 30.17 -19.60 -9.95
CA HIS A 344 30.14 -19.30 -8.52
C HIS A 344 28.77 -19.51 -7.86
N HIS A 345 27.67 -19.37 -8.63
CA HIS A 345 26.31 -19.41 -8.07
C HIS A 345 25.35 -20.33 -8.82
N ASN A 346 25.82 -21.05 -9.84
CA ASN A 346 25.03 -21.99 -10.66
C ASN A 346 23.81 -21.36 -11.36
N TYR A 347 23.82 -20.05 -11.62
CA TYR A 347 22.70 -19.39 -12.31
C TYR A 347 22.67 -19.73 -13.79
N SER A 348 21.46 -19.92 -14.34
CA SER A 348 21.26 -19.99 -15.78
C SER A 348 21.34 -18.60 -16.37
N TYR A 349 21.98 -18.46 -17.53
CA TYR A 349 22.16 -17.18 -18.19
C TYR A 349 22.12 -17.31 -19.71
N LYS A 350 21.82 -16.20 -20.39
CA LYS A 350 21.86 -16.07 -21.84
C LYS A 350 22.47 -14.71 -22.19
N PRO A 351 23.71 -14.68 -22.69
CA PRO A 351 24.33 -13.43 -23.10
C PRO A 351 23.77 -13.00 -24.47
N CYS A 352 23.44 -11.72 -24.59
CA CYS A 352 22.99 -11.07 -25.81
C CYS A 352 23.91 -9.87 -26.13
N PRO A 353 23.94 -9.38 -27.39
CA PRO A 353 24.76 -8.21 -27.73
C PRO A 353 24.38 -6.92 -26.98
N THR A 354 23.13 -6.82 -26.53
CA THR A 354 22.59 -5.62 -25.86
C THR A 354 22.43 -5.78 -24.36
N HIS A 355 22.33 -7.01 -23.85
CA HIS A 355 22.08 -7.30 -22.45
C HIS A 355 22.58 -8.70 -22.05
N LEU A 356 22.60 -8.97 -20.75
CA LEU A 356 22.73 -10.32 -20.20
C LEU A 356 21.41 -10.70 -19.50
N ASP A 357 20.83 -11.82 -19.90
CA ASP A 357 19.70 -12.41 -19.18
C ASP A 357 20.22 -13.39 -18.13
N VAL A 358 19.74 -13.28 -16.89
CA VAL A 358 20.06 -14.18 -15.78
C VAL A 358 18.77 -14.65 -15.13
N TRP A 359 18.67 -15.96 -14.89
CA TRP A 359 17.55 -16.56 -14.17
C TRP A 359 17.98 -16.92 -12.75
N LYS A 360 17.37 -16.25 -11.77
CA LYS A 360 17.60 -16.46 -10.34
C LYS A 360 16.28 -16.69 -9.63
N TRP A 361 16.15 -17.82 -8.94
CA TRP A 361 14.92 -18.17 -8.19
C TRP A 361 13.64 -17.96 -9.02
N ALA A 362 13.70 -18.32 -10.31
CA ALA A 362 12.62 -18.12 -11.28
C ALA A 362 12.27 -16.66 -11.69
N PHE A 363 13.07 -15.68 -11.27
CA PHE A 363 13.06 -14.33 -11.86
C PHE A 363 13.99 -14.24 -13.06
N HIS A 364 13.56 -13.52 -14.08
CA HIS A 364 14.37 -13.14 -15.23
C HIS A 364 14.89 -11.71 -15.00
N MET A 365 16.21 -11.55 -14.91
CA MET A 365 16.85 -10.23 -14.77
C MET A 365 17.65 -9.90 -16.02
N ASN A 366 17.51 -8.66 -16.48
CA ASN A 366 18.14 -8.17 -17.71
C ASN A 366 19.17 -7.08 -17.37
N PHE A 367 20.44 -7.33 -17.66
CA PHE A 367 21.53 -6.41 -17.37
C PHE A 367 21.90 -5.57 -18.57
N VAL A 368 21.97 -4.25 -18.38
CA VAL A 368 22.44 -3.31 -19.40
C VAL A 368 23.63 -2.52 -18.87
N PHE A 369 24.70 -2.46 -19.65
CA PHE A 369 25.88 -1.66 -19.33
C PHE A 369 25.79 -0.24 -19.88
N TYR A 370 26.08 0.74 -19.02
CA TYR A 370 26.26 2.14 -19.41
C TYR A 370 27.73 2.56 -19.30
N LYS A 371 28.16 3.37 -20.27
CA LYS A 371 29.43 4.11 -20.22
C LYS A 371 29.14 5.46 -19.56
N ASN A 372 30.01 5.92 -18.67
CA ASN A 372 29.98 7.29 -18.17
C ASN A 372 29.96 8.31 -19.34
N VAL A 373 29.11 9.32 -19.19
CA VAL A 373 28.49 10.16 -20.21
C VAL A 373 29.49 11.10 -20.91
N TYR A 374 30.23 10.60 -21.90
CA TYR A 374 30.97 11.48 -22.84
C TYR A 374 30.63 11.29 -24.32
N LEU A 375 29.99 10.17 -24.71
CA LEU A 375 29.60 9.92 -26.11
C LEU A 375 28.15 10.33 -26.45
N TRP A 376 27.29 10.53 -25.44
CA TRP A 376 25.91 10.95 -25.67
C TRP A 376 25.76 12.44 -25.99
N PHE A 377 26.64 13.30 -25.45
CA PHE A 377 26.62 14.74 -25.77
C PHE A 377 26.91 15.00 -27.27
N ILE A 378 27.79 14.21 -27.89
CA ILE A 378 28.13 14.36 -29.31
C ILE A 378 27.02 13.79 -30.22
N ALA A 379 26.33 12.73 -29.80
CA ALA A 379 25.25 12.14 -30.58
C ALA A 379 23.95 12.97 -30.56
N TYR A 380 23.66 13.68 -29.46
CA TYR A 380 22.49 14.54 -29.36
C TYR A 380 22.68 15.86 -30.13
N TYR A 381 23.89 16.42 -30.13
CA TYR A 381 24.21 17.63 -30.90
C TYR A 381 24.12 17.41 -32.42
N TYR A 382 24.60 16.27 -32.93
CA TYR A 382 24.51 15.97 -34.37
C TYR A 382 23.08 15.71 -34.86
N HIS A 383 22.18 15.23 -34.00
CA HIS A 383 20.79 15.00 -34.38
C HIS A 383 19.96 16.30 -34.43
N GLN A 384 20.35 17.34 -33.70
CA GLN A 384 19.72 18.66 -33.82
C GLN A 384 20.24 19.46 -35.02
N THR A 385 21.53 19.37 -35.36
CA THR A 385 22.08 20.08 -36.54
C THR A 385 21.73 19.46 -37.89
N CYS A 386 21.28 18.20 -37.94
CA CYS A 386 20.79 17.58 -39.18
C CYS A 386 19.27 17.72 -39.40
N CYS A 387 18.56 18.36 -38.46
CA CYS A 387 17.14 18.70 -38.60
C CYS A 387 16.91 20.23 -38.51
N SER A 388 17.89 21.04 -38.93
CA SER A 388 17.70 22.47 -39.23
C SER A 388 17.82 22.71 -40.72
#